data_AF-A0A7V5DVY4-F1
#
_entry.id   AF-A0A7V5DVY4-F1
#
_cell.length_a   1.000
_cell.length_b   1.000
_cell.length_c   1.000
_cell.angle_alpha   90.00
_cell.angle_beta   90.00
_cell.angle_gamma   90.00
#
_symmetry.space_group_name_H-M   'P 1'
#
loop_
_entity.id
_entity.type
_entity.pdbx_description
1 polymer ?
#
loop_
_entity_poly.entity_id
_entity_poly.type
_entity_poly.pdbx_seq_one_letter_code
_entity_poly.pdbx_strand_id
1 'polypeptide(L)'
;MSENPLIPLNSCIKTEQAIKRLLASGETVVCVHRQSGKTRKVAFKALYQNSKDFWLNPHTNWEYFLPRTVAESLQLPIAEDAPRVGITREIIEFPEERSEEIEESEEIVDELETVGTVNLGTEYQRIEALPLSRRVDLLVEFKKRLDDLALKKAPLTEEKAEVLVTSSKDAALINRATLWEALKLGDEEARQFTQGVVSATREMVKSTARLVDEEIFQHELVKRLIERSNGAVVQHMTRVFLYGLSFLSYYNDQFRSTSLTNRIRIHFAKKYRRFYRQLLPHLHPEDVVLERVFLKGMQAVPEVEFHHCATGFLVHDIGKAESIEYHEGEAGYDRDIIVEHVKIGYQAIMNKTNYPRQAGLIAGYHHEYYGDPSGYGYFREYLAQYRKANPKATQDYCMTYELEPILDYQALAYFPAKVLEIVDIYDSLTDPLRRYRKPLEPLEAVDFMRKEFVEEKLKIDPILFDLFVQFLERRFAP
;
A
#
# COMPACT_ATOMS: atom_id res chain seq x y z
N MET A 1 17.87 -13.78 -40.52
CA MET A 1 19.01 -13.77 -39.57
C MET A 1 18.84 -14.98 -38.67
N SER A 2 19.88 -15.79 -38.46
CA SER A 2 19.77 -17.12 -37.82
C SER A 2 19.29 -17.02 -36.38
N GLU A 3 18.13 -17.61 -36.08
CA GLU A 3 17.63 -17.74 -34.71
C GLU A 3 18.60 -18.62 -33.90
N ASN A 4 19.13 -18.09 -32.80
CA ASN A 4 19.95 -18.88 -31.88
C ASN A 4 19.07 -19.96 -31.24
N PRO A 5 19.33 -21.26 -31.48
CA PRO A 5 18.46 -22.31 -30.98
C PRO A 5 18.46 -22.32 -29.45
N LEU A 6 17.26 -22.33 -28.86
CA LEU A 6 17.05 -22.41 -27.42
C LEU A 6 17.14 -23.86 -26.96
N ILE A 7 17.87 -24.09 -25.87
CA ILE A 7 18.07 -25.41 -25.27
C ILE A 7 17.40 -25.43 -23.88
N PRO A 8 16.61 -26.46 -23.54
CA PRO A 8 16.03 -26.59 -22.22
C PRO A 8 17.08 -26.55 -21.11
N LEU A 9 16.87 -25.74 -20.09
CA LEU A 9 17.85 -25.51 -19.02
C LEU A 9 18.16 -26.79 -18.24
N ASN A 10 17.16 -27.67 -18.08
CA ASN A 10 17.30 -28.98 -17.46
C ASN A 10 18.23 -29.94 -18.23
N SER A 11 18.47 -29.70 -19.52
CA SER A 11 19.37 -30.53 -20.33
C SER A 11 20.83 -30.15 -20.16
N CYS A 12 21.10 -28.90 -19.76
CA CYS A 12 22.45 -28.33 -19.62
C CYS A 12 22.95 -28.22 -18.17
N ILE A 13 22.05 -28.24 -17.19
CA ILE A 13 22.40 -28.11 -15.76
C ILE A 13 22.22 -29.45 -15.04
N LYS A 14 23.19 -30.35 -15.25
CA LYS A 14 23.22 -31.69 -14.62
C LYS A 14 24.31 -31.88 -13.57
N THR A 15 25.22 -30.90 -13.44
CA THR A 15 26.36 -30.97 -12.51
C THR A 15 26.49 -29.67 -11.73
N GLU A 16 27.01 -29.75 -10.51
CA GLU A 16 27.29 -28.57 -9.67
C GLU A 16 28.27 -27.59 -10.35
N GLN A 17 29.18 -28.13 -11.18
CA GLN A 17 30.12 -27.33 -11.95
C GLN A 17 29.44 -26.49 -13.04
N ALA A 18 28.40 -27.02 -13.70
CA ALA A 18 27.58 -26.27 -14.66
C ALA A 18 26.85 -25.09 -13.98
N ILE A 19 26.27 -25.33 -12.80
CA ILE A 19 25.61 -24.29 -11.98
C ILE A 19 26.61 -23.18 -11.63
N LYS A 20 27.82 -23.54 -11.16
CA LYS A 20 28.86 -22.57 -10.79
C LYS A 20 29.29 -21.70 -11.98
N ARG A 21 29.47 -22.28 -13.17
CA ARG A 21 29.81 -21.52 -14.39
C ARG A 21 28.71 -20.55 -14.79
N LEU A 22 27.45 -20.99 -14.72
CA LEU A 22 26.32 -20.13 -15.06
C LEU A 22 26.11 -19.00 -14.03
N LEU A 23 26.30 -19.27 -12.74
CA LEU A 23 26.28 -18.23 -11.71
C LEU A 23 27.39 -17.19 -11.88
N ALA A 24 28.59 -17.62 -12.27
CA ALA A 24 29.73 -16.73 -12.50
C ALA A 24 29.56 -15.88 -13.78
N SER A 25 28.82 -16.39 -14.77
CA SER A 25 28.63 -15.72 -16.06
C SER A 25 27.69 -14.50 -16.02
N GLY A 26 26.74 -14.46 -15.08
CA GLY A 26 25.70 -13.43 -15.05
C GLY A 26 24.63 -13.55 -16.14
N GLU A 27 24.61 -14.67 -16.87
CA GLU A 27 23.74 -14.88 -18.02
C GLU A 27 22.24 -14.94 -17.69
N THR A 28 21.43 -14.67 -18.71
CA THR A 28 19.96 -14.71 -18.60
C THR A 28 19.37 -16.02 -19.13
N VAL A 29 18.31 -16.46 -18.46
CA VAL A 29 17.46 -17.59 -18.84
C VAL A 29 16.23 -17.03 -19.55
N VAL A 30 15.85 -17.66 -20.66
CA VAL A 30 14.59 -17.40 -21.35
C VAL A 30 13.50 -18.23 -20.68
N CYS A 31 12.54 -17.56 -20.05
CA CYS A 31 11.39 -18.17 -19.41
C CYS A 31 10.18 -18.09 -20.34
N VAL A 32 9.54 -19.21 -20.64
CA VAL A 32 8.36 -19.30 -21.52
C VAL A 32 7.16 -19.77 -20.70
N HIS A 33 6.04 -19.05 -20.75
CA HIS A 33 4.82 -19.44 -20.03
C HIS A 33 4.08 -20.55 -20.78
N ARG A 34 3.86 -21.71 -20.14
CA ARG A 34 3.31 -22.94 -20.74
C ARG A 34 1.98 -22.74 -21.46
N GLN A 35 1.10 -21.89 -20.94
CA GLN A 35 -0.25 -21.69 -21.50
C GLN A 35 -0.37 -20.52 -22.47
N SER A 36 0.47 -19.50 -22.34
CA SER A 36 0.29 -18.23 -23.06
C SER A 36 1.39 -17.94 -24.06
N GLY A 37 2.46 -18.73 -24.07
CA GLY A 37 3.63 -18.53 -24.93
C GLY A 37 4.46 -17.29 -24.59
N LYS A 38 4.02 -16.46 -23.63
CA LYS A 38 4.74 -15.23 -23.24
C LYS A 38 6.15 -15.56 -22.79
N THR A 39 7.12 -14.85 -23.36
CA THR A 39 8.55 -15.01 -23.07
C THR A 39 9.07 -13.86 -22.22
N ARG A 40 9.93 -14.14 -21.25
CA ARG A 40 10.69 -13.12 -20.49
C ARG A 40 12.13 -13.58 -20.29
N LYS A 41 13.08 -12.65 -20.20
CA LYS A 41 14.49 -12.95 -19.90
C LYS A 41 14.79 -12.57 -18.46
N VAL A 42 15.33 -13.50 -17.68
CA VAL A 42 15.62 -13.29 -16.25
C VAL A 42 17.02 -13.81 -15.94
N ALA A 43 17.80 -13.08 -15.16
CA ALA A 43 19.14 -13.51 -14.75
C ALA A 43 19.08 -14.87 -14.01
N PHE A 44 19.95 -15.83 -14.40
CA PHE A 44 20.00 -17.15 -13.76
C PHE A 44 20.25 -17.03 -12.25
N LYS A 45 21.12 -16.10 -11.84
CA LYS A 45 21.46 -15.85 -10.43
C LYS A 45 20.23 -15.47 -9.60
N ALA A 46 19.34 -14.63 -10.13
CA ALA A 46 18.12 -14.21 -9.43
C ALA A 46 17.15 -15.39 -9.24
N LEU A 47 16.96 -16.20 -10.29
CA LEU A 47 16.13 -17.40 -10.22
C LEU A 47 16.71 -18.44 -9.23
N TYR A 48 18.04 -18.63 -9.24
CA TYR A 48 18.74 -19.57 -8.37
C TYR A 48 18.74 -19.16 -6.90
N GLN A 49 18.82 -17.85 -6.60
CA GLN A 49 18.75 -17.32 -5.24
C GLN A 49 17.35 -17.49 -4.63
N ASN A 50 16.30 -17.39 -5.45
CA ASN A 50 14.92 -17.65 -5.05
C ASN A 50 14.67 -19.15 -4.81
N SER A 51 15.06 -20.01 -5.76
CA SER A 51 14.96 -21.47 -5.61
C SER A 51 16.11 -22.18 -6.31
N LYS A 52 16.89 -22.95 -5.55
CA LYS A 52 18.10 -23.62 -6.05
C LYS A 52 17.85 -24.63 -7.17
N ASP A 53 16.61 -25.13 -7.29
CA ASP A 53 16.20 -26.13 -8.29
C ASP A 53 14.98 -25.66 -9.10
N PHE A 54 14.82 -24.35 -9.32
CA PHE A 54 13.61 -23.76 -9.92
C PHE A 54 13.22 -24.39 -11.28
N TRP A 55 14.20 -24.85 -12.06
CA TRP A 55 14.00 -25.47 -13.37
C TRP A 55 13.50 -26.91 -13.31
N LEU A 56 13.47 -27.51 -12.11
CA LEU A 56 12.93 -28.85 -11.86
C LEU A 56 11.53 -28.80 -11.21
N ASN A 57 11.02 -27.61 -10.86
CA ASN A 57 9.75 -27.49 -10.15
C ASN A 57 8.57 -27.82 -11.07
N PRO A 58 7.82 -28.92 -10.85
CA PRO A 58 6.70 -29.29 -11.72
C PRO A 58 5.49 -28.35 -11.57
N HIS A 59 5.40 -27.59 -10.47
CA HIS A 59 4.28 -26.70 -10.14
C HIS A 59 4.41 -25.30 -10.73
N THR A 60 5.51 -24.99 -11.43
CA THR A 60 5.64 -23.72 -12.15
C THR A 60 4.94 -23.76 -13.51
N ASN A 61 4.29 -22.65 -13.87
CA ASN A 61 3.73 -22.45 -15.22
C ASN A 61 4.79 -22.04 -16.25
N TRP A 62 6.07 -22.06 -15.90
CA TRP A 62 7.18 -21.59 -16.72
C TRP A 62 8.13 -22.70 -17.11
N GLU A 63 8.60 -22.64 -18.35
CA GLU A 63 9.71 -23.44 -18.87
C GLU A 63 10.93 -22.56 -19.07
N TYR A 64 12.10 -23.14 -18.89
CA TYR A 64 13.35 -22.40 -18.80
C TYR A 64 14.32 -22.88 -19.87
N PHE A 65 14.89 -21.94 -20.62
CA PHE A 65 15.78 -22.21 -21.74
C PHE A 65 17.02 -21.33 -21.69
N LEU A 66 18.10 -21.83 -22.29
CA LEU A 66 19.34 -21.12 -22.50
C LEU A 66 19.66 -21.07 -24.01
N PRO A 67 20.13 -19.94 -24.56
CA PRO A 67 20.63 -19.93 -25.93
C PRO A 67 21.79 -20.92 -26.09
N ARG A 68 21.79 -21.70 -27.17
CA ARG A 68 22.85 -22.67 -27.47
C ARG A 68 24.25 -22.04 -27.43
N THR A 69 24.40 -20.83 -27.95
CA THR A 69 25.66 -20.09 -27.95
C THR A 69 26.19 -19.80 -26.55
N VAL A 70 25.30 -19.57 -25.58
CA VAL A 70 25.65 -19.38 -24.16
C VAL A 70 26.00 -20.71 -23.51
N ALA A 71 25.28 -21.79 -23.83
CA ALA A 71 25.62 -23.12 -23.35
C ALA A 71 27.01 -23.57 -23.83
N GLU A 72 27.33 -23.31 -25.10
CA GLU A 72 28.63 -23.61 -25.72
C GLU A 72 29.75 -22.75 -25.15
N SER A 73 29.53 -21.43 -24.99
CA SER A 73 30.55 -20.52 -24.42
C SER A 73 30.92 -20.89 -22.98
N LEU A 74 29.94 -21.36 -22.20
CA LEU A 74 30.14 -21.80 -20.82
C LEU A 74 30.54 -23.28 -20.71
N GLN A 75 30.73 -23.97 -21.85
CA GLN A 75 31.08 -25.40 -21.93
C GLN A 75 30.14 -26.26 -21.08
N LEU A 76 28.84 -25.98 -21.14
CA LEU A 76 27.82 -26.76 -20.45
C LEU A 76 27.58 -28.09 -21.20
N PRO A 77 27.28 -29.19 -20.51
CA PRO A 77 26.96 -30.45 -21.16
C PRO A 77 25.64 -30.35 -21.92
N ILE A 78 25.68 -30.31 -23.25
CA ILE A 78 24.47 -30.29 -24.08
C ILE A 78 24.09 -31.74 -24.38
N ALA A 79 22.97 -32.22 -23.83
CA ALA A 79 22.44 -33.52 -24.22
C ALA A 79 21.72 -33.39 -25.57
N GLU A 80 22.16 -34.14 -26.58
CA GLU A 80 21.55 -34.10 -27.93
C GLU A 80 20.10 -34.60 -27.94
N ASP A 81 19.69 -35.40 -26.95
CA ASP A 81 18.34 -35.98 -26.82
C ASP A 81 17.73 -35.79 -25.42
N ALA A 82 17.40 -34.54 -25.05
CA ALA A 82 16.54 -34.30 -23.89
C ALA A 82 15.06 -34.30 -24.31
N PRO A 83 14.18 -35.11 -23.69
CA PRO A 83 12.76 -35.13 -24.05
C PRO A 83 12.15 -33.74 -23.82
N ARG A 84 11.56 -33.17 -24.89
CA ARG A 84 10.70 -31.99 -24.80
C ARG A 84 9.54 -32.36 -23.88
N VAL A 85 9.56 -31.90 -22.63
CA VAL A 85 8.42 -32.07 -21.72
C VAL A 85 7.34 -31.10 -22.19
N GLY A 86 6.54 -31.53 -23.16
CA GLY A 86 5.16 -31.10 -23.33
C GLY A 86 4.87 -29.87 -24.19
N ILE A 87 5.15 -29.91 -25.50
CA ILE A 87 4.25 -29.31 -26.51
C ILE A 87 4.28 -30.16 -27.79
N THR A 88 3.14 -30.79 -28.13
CA THR A 88 2.82 -31.14 -29.53
C THR A 88 1.64 -30.28 -29.96
N ARG A 89 1.95 -29.22 -30.71
CA ARG A 89 1.25 -28.82 -31.94
C ARG A 89 1.91 -27.57 -32.51
N GLU A 90 2.65 -27.82 -33.57
CA GLU A 90 2.78 -27.01 -34.79
C GLU A 90 2.36 -25.54 -34.66
N ILE A 91 3.36 -24.67 -34.73
CA ILE A 91 3.21 -23.25 -35.04
C ILE A 91 2.59 -23.18 -36.44
N ILE A 92 1.28 -22.94 -36.48
CA ILE A 92 0.59 -22.56 -37.70
C ILE A 92 0.96 -21.10 -37.96
N GLU A 93 1.65 -20.88 -39.08
CA GLU A 93 1.89 -19.58 -39.69
C GLU A 93 0.56 -18.84 -39.89
N PHE A 94 0.50 -17.58 -39.48
CA PHE A 94 -0.51 -16.64 -39.97
C PHE A 94 0.16 -15.58 -40.86
N PRO A 95 -0.43 -15.23 -42.01
CA PRO A 95 0.21 -14.39 -43.02
C PRO A 95 0.25 -12.92 -42.57
N GLU A 96 1.28 -12.22 -43.02
CA GLU A 96 1.36 -10.75 -43.00
C GLU A 96 0.11 -10.14 -43.66
N GLU A 97 -0.75 -9.50 -42.87
CA GLU A 97 -1.81 -8.66 -43.41
C GLU A 97 -1.25 -7.28 -43.72
N ARG A 98 -1.47 -6.90 -44.99
CA ARG A 98 -1.12 -5.65 -45.63
C ARG A 98 -1.64 -4.45 -44.85
N SER A 99 -0.77 -3.48 -44.68
CA SER A 99 -1.09 -2.08 -44.41
C SER A 99 -2.04 -1.53 -45.47
N GLU A 100 -3.26 -1.20 -45.09
CA GLU A 100 -4.09 -0.24 -45.82
C GLU A 100 -3.83 1.17 -45.26
N GLU A 101 -3.70 2.09 -46.20
CA GLU A 101 -3.32 3.49 -46.07
C GLU A 101 -4.31 4.25 -45.15
N ILE A 102 -3.78 4.97 -44.16
CA ILE A 102 -4.49 6.07 -43.50
C ILE A 102 -3.70 7.33 -43.82
N GLU A 103 -4.39 8.25 -44.49
CA GLU A 103 -3.91 9.55 -44.95
C GLU A 103 -3.36 10.41 -43.80
N GLU A 104 -2.32 11.17 -44.18
CA GLU A 104 -1.55 12.11 -43.39
C GLU A 104 -2.43 13.17 -42.70
N SER A 105 -2.18 13.40 -41.41
CA SER A 105 -2.26 14.74 -40.84
C SER A 105 -1.03 14.95 -39.96
N GLU A 106 -0.17 15.86 -40.42
CA GLU A 106 1.04 16.34 -39.77
C GLU A 106 0.77 16.85 -38.35
N GLU A 107 1.57 16.44 -37.36
CA GLU A 107 2.13 17.37 -36.35
C GLU A 107 3.24 16.70 -35.50
N ILE A 108 4.47 17.16 -35.77
CA ILE A 108 5.58 17.46 -34.85
C ILE A 108 6.18 16.32 -34.01
N VAL A 109 7.34 15.89 -34.53
CA VAL A 109 8.51 15.25 -33.91
C VAL A 109 8.70 15.56 -32.42
N ASP A 110 8.78 14.51 -31.60
CA ASP A 110 9.68 14.50 -30.43
C ASP A 110 10.37 13.13 -30.36
N GLU A 111 11.58 13.06 -30.92
CA GLU A 111 12.52 11.95 -30.72
C GLU A 111 13.15 12.09 -29.33
N LEU A 112 12.79 11.19 -28.41
CA LEU A 112 13.71 10.66 -27.39
C LEU A 112 13.06 9.43 -26.74
N GLU A 113 13.22 8.28 -27.39
CA GLU A 113 13.08 6.97 -26.75
C GLU A 113 14.07 6.89 -25.58
N THR A 114 13.55 7.12 -24.37
CA THR A 114 14.24 6.81 -23.13
C THR A 114 13.56 5.63 -22.46
N VAL A 115 14.32 4.54 -22.44
CA VAL A 115 14.27 3.37 -21.57
C VAL A 115 13.45 3.59 -20.28
N GLY A 116 12.38 2.78 -20.11
CA GLY A 116 11.78 2.45 -18.81
C GLY A 116 11.06 3.59 -18.09
N THR A 117 9.88 4.00 -18.58
CA THR A 117 9.04 4.96 -17.87
C THR A 117 8.46 4.35 -16.59
N VAL A 118 8.92 4.83 -15.45
CA VAL A 118 8.28 4.68 -14.13
C VAL A 118 6.84 5.22 -14.21
N ASN A 119 5.86 4.48 -13.71
CA ASN A 119 4.42 4.79 -13.81
C ASN A 119 3.93 5.98 -12.93
N LEU A 120 4.84 6.87 -12.52
CA LEU A 120 4.56 8.03 -11.66
C LEU A 120 4.25 9.32 -12.44
N GLY A 121 4.32 9.28 -13.77
CA GLY A 121 4.13 10.44 -14.65
C GLY A 121 5.26 11.49 -14.56
N THR A 122 5.18 12.52 -15.40
CA THR A 122 6.17 13.62 -15.49
C THR A 122 6.22 14.51 -14.24
N GLU A 123 5.13 14.58 -13.48
CA GLU A 123 5.03 15.38 -12.25
C GLU A 123 5.89 14.84 -11.10
N TYR A 124 6.06 13.52 -11.00
CA TYR A 124 6.93 12.95 -9.97
C TYR A 124 8.40 13.29 -10.23
N GLN A 125 8.85 13.12 -11.47
CA GLN A 125 10.20 13.52 -11.89
C GLN A 125 10.43 15.02 -11.63
N ARG A 126 9.40 15.84 -11.86
CA ARG A 126 9.44 17.27 -11.53
C ARG A 126 9.69 17.49 -10.03
N ILE A 127 8.91 16.87 -9.14
CA ILE A 127 9.02 17.05 -7.69
C ILE A 127 10.35 16.50 -7.15
N GLU A 128 10.79 15.35 -7.65
CA GLU A 128 12.08 14.74 -7.28
C GLU A 128 13.25 15.64 -7.69
N ALA A 129 13.18 16.30 -8.85
CA ALA A 129 14.21 17.24 -9.29
C ALA A 129 14.22 18.59 -8.52
N LEU A 130 13.18 18.91 -7.74
CA LEU A 130 13.15 20.16 -6.98
C LEU A 130 14.16 20.13 -5.82
N PRO A 131 14.90 21.23 -5.59
CA PRO A 131 15.73 21.34 -4.39
C PRO A 131 14.84 21.40 -3.14
N LEU A 132 15.37 20.93 -2.00
CA LEU A 132 14.64 20.84 -0.74
C LEU A 132 13.95 22.14 -0.33
N SER A 133 14.60 23.30 -0.50
CA SER A 133 14.01 24.61 -0.19
C SER A 133 12.73 24.87 -0.99
N ARG A 134 12.70 24.54 -2.27
CA ARG A 134 11.51 24.72 -3.13
C ARG A 134 10.40 23.73 -2.77
N ARG A 135 10.74 22.52 -2.32
CA ARG A 135 9.73 21.58 -1.79
C ARG A 135 9.05 22.14 -0.53
N VAL A 136 9.82 22.78 0.36
CA VAL A 136 9.26 23.47 1.54
C VAL A 136 8.37 24.65 1.12
N ASP A 137 8.83 25.48 0.18
CA ASP A 137 8.06 26.62 -0.32
C ASP A 137 6.70 26.18 -0.88
N LEU A 138 6.67 25.10 -1.68
CA LEU A 138 5.42 24.56 -2.23
C LEU A 138 4.43 24.13 -1.14
N LEU A 139 4.88 23.44 -0.09
CA LEU A 139 4.03 23.06 1.03
C LEU A 139 3.45 24.29 1.77
N VAL A 140 4.26 25.35 1.90
CA VAL A 140 3.81 26.62 2.49
C VAL A 140 2.79 27.32 1.60
N GLU A 141 2.99 27.31 0.27
CA GLU A 141 2.02 27.83 -0.70
C GLU A 141 0.70 27.06 -0.67
N PHE A 142 0.75 25.72 -0.61
CA PHE A 142 -0.44 24.88 -0.46
C PHE A 142 -1.20 25.21 0.82
N LYS A 143 -0.50 25.28 1.96
CA LYS A 143 -1.10 25.71 3.23
C LYS A 143 -1.82 27.05 3.08
N LYS A 144 -1.16 28.05 2.49
CA LYS A 144 -1.74 29.38 2.30
C LYS A 144 -3.04 29.32 1.48
N ARG A 145 -3.03 28.60 0.34
CA ARG A 145 -4.22 28.45 -0.50
C ARG A 145 -5.36 27.75 0.25
N LEU A 146 -5.05 26.70 1.02
CA LEU A 146 -6.03 26.00 1.84
C LEU A 146 -6.61 26.91 2.94
N ASP A 147 -5.77 27.71 3.61
CA ASP A 147 -6.21 28.69 4.60
C ASP A 147 -7.13 29.75 3.98
N ASP A 148 -6.76 30.30 2.82
CA ASP A 148 -7.56 31.31 2.11
C ASP A 148 -8.94 30.74 1.74
N LEU A 149 -9.00 29.47 1.33
CA LEU A 149 -10.25 28.77 1.05
C LEU A 149 -11.08 28.47 2.30
N ALA A 150 -10.44 28.17 3.43
CA ALA A 150 -11.13 27.91 4.70
C ALA A 150 -11.82 29.17 5.26
N LEU A 151 -11.27 30.35 4.97
CA LEU A 151 -11.90 31.63 5.32
C LEU A 151 -13.14 31.93 4.47
N LYS A 152 -13.16 31.47 3.21
CA LYS A 152 -14.33 31.56 2.33
C LYS A 152 -15.35 30.51 2.78
N LYS A 153 -16.25 30.86 3.71
CA LYS A 153 -17.38 30.03 4.21
C LYS A 153 -18.41 29.59 3.14
N ALA A 154 -18.06 29.68 1.86
CA ALA A 154 -18.87 29.17 0.75
C ALA A 154 -18.92 27.63 0.78
N PRO A 155 -19.93 27.01 0.15
CA PRO A 155 -19.98 25.57 -0.09
C PRO A 155 -18.71 25.04 -0.76
N LEU A 156 -18.55 23.71 -0.83
CA LEU A 156 -17.50 23.13 -1.64
C LEU A 156 -17.62 23.61 -3.09
N THR A 157 -16.54 24.19 -3.61
CA THR A 157 -16.41 24.59 -5.02
C THR A 157 -15.45 23.66 -5.74
N GLU A 158 -15.51 23.66 -7.07
CA GLU A 158 -14.52 22.98 -7.92
C GLU A 158 -13.08 23.39 -7.56
N GLU A 159 -12.86 24.69 -7.34
CA GLU A 159 -11.59 25.24 -6.87
C GLU A 159 -11.14 24.62 -5.53
N LYS A 160 -12.05 24.49 -4.55
CA LYS A 160 -11.72 23.90 -3.24
C LYS A 160 -11.33 22.43 -3.38
N ALA A 161 -12.11 21.67 -4.13
CA ALA A 161 -11.85 20.26 -4.40
C ALA A 161 -10.52 20.04 -5.12
N GLU A 162 -10.22 20.86 -6.15
CA GLU A 162 -8.95 20.82 -6.86
C GLU A 162 -7.77 21.10 -5.95
N VAL A 163 -7.82 22.22 -5.20
CA VAL A 163 -6.72 22.59 -4.29
C VAL A 163 -6.50 21.54 -3.20
N LEU A 164 -7.56 20.93 -2.66
CA LEU A 164 -7.45 19.85 -1.68
C LEU A 164 -6.73 18.62 -2.25
N VAL A 165 -7.16 18.16 -3.42
CA VAL A 165 -6.60 16.97 -4.06
C VAL A 165 -5.15 17.23 -4.50
N THR A 166 -4.89 18.34 -5.20
CA THR A 166 -3.54 18.65 -5.70
C THR A 166 -2.56 18.87 -4.55
N SER A 167 -2.95 19.60 -3.50
CA SER A 167 -2.08 19.85 -2.34
C SER A 167 -1.76 18.55 -1.59
N SER A 168 -2.74 17.66 -1.43
CA SER A 168 -2.54 16.37 -0.76
C SER A 168 -1.64 15.45 -1.57
N LYS A 169 -1.89 15.34 -2.87
CA LYS A 169 -1.09 14.56 -3.83
C LYS A 169 0.36 15.04 -3.86
N ASP A 170 0.58 16.33 -4.07
CA ASP A 170 1.94 16.90 -4.17
C ASP A 170 2.66 16.82 -2.82
N ALA A 171 1.96 16.96 -1.70
CA ALA A 171 2.55 16.75 -0.39
C ALA A 171 3.00 15.31 -0.16
N ALA A 172 2.24 14.30 -0.60
CA ALA A 172 2.65 12.91 -0.53
C ALA A 172 3.93 12.67 -1.37
N LEU A 173 3.98 13.23 -2.59
CA LEU A 173 5.15 13.17 -3.47
C LEU A 173 6.39 13.86 -2.87
N ILE A 174 6.21 15.06 -2.31
CA ILE A 174 7.28 15.83 -1.65
C ILE A 174 7.84 15.05 -0.45
N ASN A 175 6.96 14.51 0.40
CA ASN A 175 7.37 13.71 1.54
C ASN A 175 8.16 12.48 1.12
N ARG A 176 7.73 11.83 0.02
CA ARG A 176 8.41 10.67 -0.51
C ARG A 176 9.80 11.02 -1.01
N ALA A 177 9.91 12.00 -1.90
CA ALA A 177 11.19 12.41 -2.48
C ALA A 177 12.20 12.81 -1.40
N THR A 178 11.74 13.61 -0.42
CA THR A 178 12.57 14.04 0.70
C THR A 178 12.97 12.87 1.61
N LEU A 179 12.06 11.95 1.93
CA LEU A 179 12.39 10.80 2.76
C LEU A 179 13.39 9.86 2.07
N TRP A 180 13.32 9.73 0.75
CA TRP A 180 14.24 8.90 -0.02
C TRP A 180 15.68 9.41 -0.01
N GLU A 181 15.85 10.73 -0.04
CA GLU A 181 17.16 11.34 0.19
C GLU A 181 17.62 11.15 1.64
N ALA A 182 16.70 11.31 2.61
CA ALA A 182 17.00 11.16 4.03
C ALA A 182 17.41 9.72 4.42
N LEU A 183 16.90 8.69 3.73
CA LEU A 183 17.28 7.29 3.96
C LEU A 183 18.77 7.03 3.71
N LYS A 184 19.43 7.85 2.90
CA LYS A 184 20.88 7.76 2.59
C LYS A 184 21.75 8.42 3.67
N LEU A 185 21.15 9.15 4.60
CA LEU A 185 21.83 9.91 5.66
C LEU A 185 21.80 9.17 7.00
N GLY A 186 22.67 9.57 7.92
CA GLY A 186 22.56 9.16 9.33
C GLY A 186 21.28 9.69 9.98
N ASP A 187 20.78 9.06 11.05
CA ASP A 187 19.47 9.40 11.63
C ASP A 187 19.35 10.87 12.07
N GLU A 188 20.37 11.41 12.73
CA GLU A 188 20.35 12.80 13.19
C GLU A 188 20.41 13.80 12.03
N GLU A 189 21.27 13.53 11.04
CA GLU A 189 21.38 14.33 9.82
C GLU A 189 20.08 14.29 9.00
N ALA A 190 19.46 13.12 8.88
CA ALA A 190 18.17 12.92 8.23
C ALA A 190 17.05 13.72 8.90
N ARG A 191 17.00 13.74 10.24
CA ARG A 191 16.02 14.55 10.98
C ARG A 191 16.19 16.05 10.74
N GLN A 192 17.44 16.53 10.70
CA GLN A 192 17.72 17.93 10.39
C GLN A 192 17.35 18.27 8.94
N PHE A 193 17.70 17.38 7.99
CA PHE A 193 17.36 17.51 6.58
C PHE A 193 15.84 17.55 6.34
N THR A 194 15.08 16.67 6.99
CA THR A 194 13.63 16.55 6.78
C THR A 194 12.81 17.60 7.53
N GLN A 195 13.39 18.31 8.51
CA GLN A 195 12.69 19.19 9.44
C GLN A 195 11.76 20.22 8.76
N GLY A 196 12.24 20.88 7.70
CA GLY A 196 11.46 21.88 6.98
C GLY A 196 10.21 21.29 6.32
N VAL A 197 10.37 20.16 5.64
CA VAL A 197 9.27 19.44 4.96
C VAL A 197 8.27 18.89 5.98
N VAL A 198 8.76 18.30 7.08
CA VAL A 198 7.91 17.78 8.16
C VAL A 198 7.07 18.90 8.77
N SER A 199 7.68 20.04 9.09
CA SER A 199 6.99 21.19 9.68
C SER A 199 5.92 21.74 8.72
N ALA A 200 6.30 22.01 7.46
CA ALA A 200 5.38 22.55 6.47
C ALA A 200 4.23 21.57 6.14
N THR A 201 4.51 20.27 6.07
CA THR A 201 3.48 19.23 5.85
C THR A 201 2.46 19.22 6.98
N ARG A 202 2.90 19.25 8.24
CA ARG A 202 1.99 19.23 9.40
C ARG A 202 1.06 20.45 9.41
N GLU A 203 1.59 21.62 9.06
CA GLU A 203 0.78 22.85 8.98
C GLU A 203 -0.20 22.84 7.79
N MET A 204 0.20 22.25 6.66
CA MET A 204 -0.69 22.00 5.53
C MET A 204 -1.81 21.03 5.92
N VAL A 205 -1.49 19.90 6.56
CA VAL A 205 -2.46 18.90 7.04
C VAL A 205 -3.50 19.51 7.98
N LYS A 206 -3.11 20.41 8.91
CA LYS A 206 -4.05 21.16 9.76
C LYS A 206 -5.02 22.03 8.95
N SER A 207 -4.57 22.57 7.83
CA SER A 207 -5.38 23.41 6.94
C SER A 207 -6.33 22.56 6.12
N THR A 208 -5.86 21.43 5.60
CA THR A 208 -6.69 20.40 4.96
C THR A 208 -7.77 19.87 5.90
N ALA A 209 -7.43 19.50 7.13
CA ALA A 209 -8.36 18.99 8.14
C ALA A 209 -9.51 19.97 8.45
N ARG A 210 -9.26 21.29 8.41
CA ARG A 210 -10.29 22.32 8.60
C ARG A 210 -11.23 22.47 7.42
N LEU A 211 -10.76 22.12 6.22
CA LEU A 211 -11.55 22.16 5.00
C LEU A 211 -12.35 20.89 4.80
N VAL A 212 -11.80 19.73 5.17
CA VAL A 212 -12.44 18.42 5.02
C VAL A 212 -13.65 18.30 5.94
N ASP A 213 -14.83 18.48 5.36
CA ASP A 213 -16.13 18.12 5.93
C ASP A 213 -16.73 16.88 5.24
N GLU A 214 -17.93 16.49 5.65
CA GLU A 214 -18.65 15.35 5.07
C GLU A 214 -19.09 15.60 3.60
N GLU A 215 -19.24 16.87 3.19
CA GLU A 215 -19.75 17.26 1.87
C GLU A 215 -18.69 17.14 0.75
N ILE A 216 -17.40 17.22 1.10
CA ILE A 216 -16.28 17.16 0.13
C ILE A 216 -16.33 15.98 -0.81
N PHE A 217 -16.77 14.82 -0.32
CA PHE A 217 -16.71 13.57 -1.07
C PHE A 217 -18.01 13.15 -1.74
N GLN A 218 -19.08 13.93 -1.56
CA GLN A 218 -20.29 13.82 -2.38
C GLN A 218 -20.07 14.44 -3.77
N HIS A 219 -19.04 15.28 -3.90
CA HIS A 219 -18.72 15.90 -5.17
C HIS A 219 -18.03 14.88 -6.09
N GLU A 220 -18.74 14.43 -7.13
CA GLU A 220 -18.23 13.66 -8.29
C GLU A 220 -16.90 14.23 -8.83
N LEU A 221 -16.70 15.53 -8.64
CA LEU A 221 -15.50 16.26 -9.00
C LEU A 221 -14.27 15.87 -8.18
N VAL A 222 -14.39 15.63 -6.87
CA VAL A 222 -13.27 15.10 -6.05
C VAL A 222 -12.91 13.70 -6.52
N LYS A 223 -13.90 12.85 -6.81
CA LYS A 223 -13.65 11.52 -7.37
C LYS A 223 -12.87 11.60 -8.69
N ARG A 224 -13.32 12.42 -9.63
CA ARG A 224 -12.65 12.65 -10.92
C ARG A 224 -11.26 13.25 -10.79
N LEU A 225 -11.06 14.18 -9.87
CA LEU A 225 -9.75 14.79 -9.63
C LEU A 225 -8.76 13.79 -9.05
N ILE A 226 -9.22 12.90 -8.17
CA ILE A 226 -8.35 11.87 -7.63
C ILE A 226 -8.04 10.79 -8.69
N GLU A 227 -9.01 10.41 -9.53
CA GLU A 227 -8.76 9.52 -10.69
C GLU A 227 -7.73 10.09 -11.69
N ARG A 228 -7.58 11.42 -11.75
CA ARG A 228 -6.58 12.11 -12.56
C ARG A 228 -5.20 12.26 -11.91
N SER A 229 -4.99 11.80 -10.67
CA SER A 229 -3.67 11.88 -10.02
C SER A 229 -2.68 10.86 -10.61
N ASN A 230 -1.37 11.04 -10.43
CA ASN A 230 -0.37 10.20 -11.14
C ASN A 230 0.04 9.00 -10.30
N GLY A 231 0.11 7.80 -10.89
CA GLY A 231 0.63 6.57 -10.28
C GLY A 231 -0.25 5.95 -9.20
N ALA A 232 -0.58 4.66 -9.31
CA ALA A 232 -1.59 3.99 -8.46
C ALA A 232 -1.36 4.17 -6.95
N VAL A 233 -0.10 4.20 -6.51
CA VAL A 233 0.26 4.36 -5.09
C VAL A 233 -0.06 5.76 -4.58
N VAL A 234 0.28 6.82 -5.32
CA VAL A 234 0.08 8.20 -4.87
C VAL A 234 -1.41 8.56 -4.90
N GLN A 235 -2.14 8.06 -5.90
CA GLN A 235 -3.60 8.21 -5.95
C GLN A 235 -4.24 7.55 -4.73
N HIS A 236 -3.83 6.30 -4.43
CA HIS A 236 -4.28 5.56 -3.25
C HIS A 236 -3.97 6.30 -1.95
N MET A 237 -2.72 6.74 -1.75
CA MET A 237 -2.33 7.56 -0.59
C MET A 237 -3.20 8.81 -0.45
N THR A 238 -3.51 9.47 -1.56
CA THR A 238 -4.37 10.67 -1.58
C THR A 238 -5.81 10.35 -1.21
N ARG A 239 -6.41 9.30 -1.80
CA ARG A 239 -7.79 8.86 -1.46
C ARG A 239 -7.89 8.43 -0.01
N VAL A 240 -6.97 7.59 0.44
CA VAL A 240 -6.94 7.06 1.81
C VAL A 240 -6.73 8.18 2.83
N PHE A 241 -5.86 9.15 2.55
CA PHE A 241 -5.68 10.31 3.42
C PHE A 241 -6.97 11.11 3.58
N LEU A 242 -7.58 11.49 2.47
CA LEU A 242 -8.78 12.32 2.49
C LEU A 242 -9.98 11.53 3.06
N TYR A 243 -10.17 10.25 2.71
CA TYR A 243 -11.22 9.40 3.27
C TYR A 243 -11.03 9.14 4.76
N GLY A 244 -9.78 8.91 5.18
CA GLY A 244 -9.41 8.75 6.57
C GLY A 244 -9.76 9.99 7.38
N LEU A 245 -9.48 11.18 6.84
CA LEU A 245 -9.86 12.46 7.44
C LEU A 245 -11.38 12.58 7.61
N SER A 246 -12.15 12.41 6.53
CA SER A 246 -13.62 12.53 6.60
C SER A 246 -14.23 11.49 7.54
N PHE A 247 -13.76 10.25 7.51
CA PHE A 247 -14.28 9.22 8.40
C PHE A 247 -13.92 9.52 9.87
N LEU A 248 -12.71 9.98 10.16
CA LEU A 248 -12.31 10.35 11.51
C LEU A 248 -13.08 11.59 12.02
N SER A 249 -13.37 12.55 11.15
CA SER A 249 -14.24 13.69 11.45
C SER A 249 -15.66 13.22 11.79
N TYR A 250 -16.26 12.40 10.93
CA TYR A 250 -17.57 11.77 11.17
C TYR A 250 -17.60 11.02 12.51
N TYR A 251 -16.56 10.22 12.77
CA TYR A 251 -16.41 9.51 14.04
C TYR A 251 -16.49 10.49 15.21
N ASN A 252 -15.64 11.53 15.21
CA ASN A 252 -15.62 12.53 16.27
C ASN A 252 -16.97 13.22 16.45
N ASP A 253 -17.65 13.55 15.37
CA ASP A 253 -18.96 14.20 15.41
C ASP A 253 -20.06 13.28 15.96
N GLN A 254 -20.00 11.97 15.69
CA GLN A 254 -20.93 11.04 16.35
C GLN A 254 -20.77 11.02 17.87
N PHE A 255 -19.54 11.18 18.38
CA PHE A 255 -19.28 11.23 19.83
C PHE A 255 -19.69 12.57 20.46
N ARG A 256 -19.53 13.67 19.74
CA ARG A 256 -19.87 15.02 20.23
C ARG A 256 -21.36 15.31 20.16
N SER A 257 -22.02 14.81 19.11
CA SER A 257 -23.38 15.23 18.74
C SER A 257 -24.45 14.17 19.00
N THR A 258 -24.07 12.95 19.42
CA THR A 258 -25.03 11.86 19.63
C THR A 258 -24.73 11.01 20.87
N SER A 259 -25.67 10.15 21.26
CA SER A 259 -25.50 9.19 22.36
C SER A 259 -24.79 7.90 21.92
N LEU A 260 -23.87 7.96 20.94
CA LEU A 260 -23.29 6.81 20.27
C LEU A 260 -22.72 5.77 21.25
N THR A 261 -21.89 6.19 22.21
CA THR A 261 -21.27 5.28 23.19
C THR A 261 -22.31 4.47 23.96
N ASN A 262 -23.39 5.12 24.40
CA ASN A 262 -24.47 4.45 25.13
C ASN A 262 -25.22 3.46 24.23
N ARG A 263 -25.49 3.83 22.98
CA ARG A 263 -26.12 2.92 22.00
C ARG A 263 -25.27 1.67 21.77
N ILE A 264 -23.96 1.83 21.61
CA ILE A 264 -23.04 0.70 21.43
C ILE A 264 -23.03 -0.16 22.70
N ARG A 265 -22.90 0.45 23.89
CA ARG A 265 -22.85 -0.26 25.17
C ARG A 265 -24.10 -1.13 25.39
N ILE A 266 -25.29 -0.60 25.15
CA ILE A 266 -26.57 -1.32 25.29
C ILE A 266 -26.63 -2.56 24.39
N HIS A 267 -26.13 -2.46 23.16
CA HIS A 267 -26.18 -3.55 22.17
C HIS A 267 -24.93 -4.43 22.16
N PHE A 268 -23.91 -4.12 22.98
CA PHE A 268 -22.59 -4.72 22.91
C PHE A 268 -22.63 -6.24 23.06
N ALA A 269 -23.30 -6.72 24.10
CA ALA A 269 -23.43 -8.15 24.41
C ALA A 269 -24.05 -8.92 23.24
N LYS A 270 -25.10 -8.37 22.62
CA LYS A 270 -25.85 -9.00 21.53
C LYS A 270 -25.08 -8.95 20.20
N LYS A 271 -24.47 -7.81 19.89
CA LYS A 271 -23.93 -7.54 18.55
C LYS A 271 -22.44 -7.84 18.42
N TYR A 272 -21.65 -7.54 19.43
CA TYR A 272 -20.19 -7.46 19.29
C TYR A 272 -19.38 -8.43 20.16
N ARG A 273 -19.89 -8.82 21.34
CA ARG A 273 -19.15 -9.64 22.31
C ARG A 273 -18.54 -10.91 21.70
N ARG A 274 -19.26 -11.58 20.81
CA ARG A 274 -18.79 -12.81 20.14
C ARG A 274 -17.44 -12.62 19.44
N PHE A 275 -17.23 -11.45 18.83
CA PHE A 275 -16.02 -11.12 18.09
C PHE A 275 -14.85 -10.83 19.03
N TYR A 276 -15.09 -10.12 20.14
CA TYR A 276 -14.01 -9.74 21.05
C TYR A 276 -13.60 -10.84 22.02
N ARG A 277 -14.48 -11.82 22.29
CA ARG A 277 -14.15 -12.97 23.16
C ARG A 277 -12.97 -13.79 22.64
N GLN A 278 -12.83 -13.93 21.33
CA GLN A 278 -11.67 -14.63 20.74
C GLN A 278 -10.37 -13.83 20.83
N LEU A 279 -10.43 -12.50 20.96
CA LEU A 279 -9.25 -11.64 21.14
C LEU A 279 -8.79 -11.59 22.60
N LEU A 280 -9.72 -11.76 23.55
CA LEU A 280 -9.46 -11.74 24.99
C LEU A 280 -9.85 -13.08 25.65
N PRO A 281 -9.24 -14.22 25.26
CA PRO A 281 -9.67 -15.54 25.68
C PRO A 281 -9.42 -15.84 27.17
N HIS A 282 -8.60 -15.04 27.85
CA HIS A 282 -8.30 -15.17 29.28
C HIS A 282 -9.39 -14.58 30.18
N LEU A 283 -10.27 -13.74 29.63
CA LEU A 283 -11.39 -13.15 30.37
C LEU A 283 -12.62 -14.06 30.36
N HIS A 284 -13.42 -13.99 31.42
CA HIS A 284 -14.74 -14.63 31.40
C HIS A 284 -15.62 -13.96 30.32
N PRO A 285 -16.47 -14.70 29.58
CA PRO A 285 -17.25 -14.13 28.48
C PRO A 285 -18.08 -12.89 28.84
N GLU A 286 -18.61 -12.82 30.06
CA GLU A 286 -19.39 -11.67 30.53
C GLU A 286 -18.53 -10.44 30.89
N ASP A 287 -17.24 -10.64 31.15
CA ASP A 287 -16.29 -9.54 31.42
C ASP A 287 -15.80 -8.88 30.13
N VAL A 288 -16.04 -9.52 28.98
CA VAL A 288 -15.81 -8.91 27.67
C VAL A 288 -16.93 -7.89 27.42
N VAL A 289 -16.63 -6.64 27.78
CA VAL A 289 -17.48 -5.45 27.65
C VAL A 289 -16.79 -4.39 26.80
N LEU A 290 -17.51 -3.31 26.46
CA LEU A 290 -16.98 -2.23 25.63
C LEU A 290 -15.68 -1.62 26.20
N GLU A 291 -15.61 -1.48 27.52
CA GLU A 291 -14.46 -0.93 28.25
C GLU A 291 -13.25 -1.90 28.29
N ARG A 292 -13.42 -3.18 27.91
CA ARG A 292 -12.31 -4.09 27.60
C ARG A 292 -11.90 -4.02 26.13
N VAL A 293 -12.79 -3.60 25.25
CA VAL A 293 -12.43 -3.39 23.84
C VAL A 293 -11.61 -2.12 23.70
N PHE A 294 -12.10 -1.00 24.24
CA PHE A 294 -11.44 0.28 24.19
C PHE A 294 -10.92 0.64 25.57
N LEU A 295 -9.58 0.66 25.72
CA LEU A 295 -8.95 1.19 26.92
C LEU A 295 -9.41 2.64 27.15
N LYS A 296 -9.86 2.94 28.37
CA LYS A 296 -10.48 4.21 28.77
C LYS A 296 -11.82 4.52 28.07
N GLY A 297 -12.42 3.53 27.42
CA GLY A 297 -13.69 3.64 26.70
C GLY A 297 -13.55 4.29 25.32
N MET A 298 -14.65 4.29 24.57
CA MET A 298 -14.70 5.01 23.30
C MET A 298 -14.88 6.50 23.55
N GLN A 299 -14.10 7.31 22.83
CA GLN A 299 -14.06 8.76 22.98
C GLN A 299 -13.76 9.43 21.63
N ALA A 300 -14.09 10.72 21.53
CA ALA A 300 -13.63 11.55 20.43
C ALA A 300 -12.11 11.75 20.52
N VAL A 301 -11.44 11.76 19.37
CA VAL A 301 -10.01 12.08 19.28
C VAL A 301 -9.81 13.57 19.49
N PRO A 302 -8.97 13.99 20.47
CA PRO A 302 -8.62 15.39 20.68
C PRO A 302 -8.00 16.02 19.43
N GLU A 303 -8.15 17.33 19.23
CA GLU A 303 -7.72 18.02 18.02
C GLU A 303 -6.22 17.84 17.70
N VAL A 304 -5.35 17.89 18.72
CA VAL A 304 -3.91 17.67 18.52
C VAL A 304 -3.63 16.25 18.00
N GLU A 305 -4.25 15.24 18.62
CA GLU A 305 -4.11 13.84 18.20
C GLU A 305 -4.75 13.60 16.83
N PHE A 306 -5.86 14.28 16.51
CA PHE A 306 -6.49 14.23 15.20
C PHE A 306 -5.51 14.66 14.11
N HIS A 307 -4.79 15.76 14.30
CA HIS A 307 -3.77 16.23 13.36
C HIS A 307 -2.58 15.26 13.25
N HIS A 308 -2.20 14.60 14.34
CA HIS A 308 -1.17 13.54 14.30
C HIS A 308 -1.66 12.32 13.49
N CYS A 309 -2.91 11.91 13.67
CA CYS A 309 -3.54 10.83 12.90
C CYS A 309 -3.59 11.17 11.41
N ALA A 310 -4.07 12.37 11.08
CA ALA A 310 -4.14 12.88 9.72
C ALA A 310 -2.78 12.89 9.03
N THR A 311 -1.74 13.32 9.75
CA THR A 311 -0.36 13.28 9.24
C THR A 311 0.05 11.84 8.93
N GLY A 312 -0.25 10.89 9.83
CA GLY A 312 -0.01 9.46 9.60
C GLY A 312 -0.76 8.90 8.39
N PHE A 313 -2.02 9.31 8.17
CA PHE A 313 -2.80 8.87 7.00
C PHE A 313 -2.17 9.35 5.68
N LEU A 314 -1.64 10.58 5.64
CA LEU A 314 -0.96 11.11 4.45
C LEU A 314 0.30 10.32 4.08
N VAL A 315 1.04 9.82 5.08
CA VAL A 315 2.36 9.19 4.87
C VAL A 315 2.36 7.68 5.13
N HIS A 316 1.19 7.05 5.29
CA HIS A 316 1.10 5.64 5.76
C HIS A 316 1.87 4.67 4.85
N ASP A 317 1.84 4.94 3.56
CA ASP A 317 2.37 4.10 2.49
C ASP A 317 3.73 4.57 1.95
N ILE A 318 4.37 5.50 2.66
CA ILE A 318 5.62 6.13 2.21
C ILE A 318 6.76 5.12 1.98
N GLY A 319 6.69 3.96 2.64
CA GLY A 319 7.65 2.87 2.48
C GLY A 319 7.56 2.12 1.15
N LYS A 320 6.49 2.29 0.36
CA LYS A 320 6.39 1.70 -0.99
C LYS A 320 7.37 2.32 -1.98
N ALA A 321 8.07 3.39 -1.59
CA ALA A 321 9.02 4.12 -2.41
C ALA A 321 10.19 3.27 -2.94
N GLU A 322 10.70 2.32 -2.16
CA GLU A 322 11.85 1.48 -2.55
C GLU A 322 11.49 0.51 -3.68
N SER A 323 10.27 -0.02 -3.67
CA SER A 323 9.76 -0.98 -4.64
C SER A 323 8.63 -0.39 -5.48
N ILE A 324 8.70 0.90 -5.79
CA ILE A 324 7.59 1.61 -6.44
C ILE A 324 7.25 1.01 -7.80
N GLU A 325 8.25 0.59 -8.57
CA GLU A 325 8.06 -0.07 -9.88
C GLU A 325 7.28 -1.38 -9.74
N TYR A 326 7.45 -2.09 -8.63
CA TYR A 326 6.68 -3.29 -8.35
C TYR A 326 5.23 -2.94 -7.96
N HIS A 327 5.04 -1.93 -7.11
CA HIS A 327 3.71 -1.49 -6.69
C HIS A 327 2.90 -0.80 -7.79
N GLU A 328 3.56 -0.24 -8.81
CA GLU A 328 2.94 0.42 -9.95
C GLU A 328 3.00 -0.40 -11.25
N GLY A 329 3.75 -1.50 -11.25
CA GLY A 329 4.02 -2.33 -12.41
C GLY A 329 3.02 -3.46 -12.59
N GLU A 330 3.30 -4.31 -13.59
CA GLU A 330 2.49 -5.49 -13.95
C GLU A 330 2.90 -6.78 -13.18
N ALA A 331 3.69 -6.64 -12.12
CA ALA A 331 4.17 -7.76 -11.33
C ALA A 331 3.02 -8.43 -10.55
N GLY A 332 3.01 -9.77 -10.57
CA GLY A 332 2.08 -10.55 -9.75
C GLY A 332 2.40 -10.42 -8.25
N TYR A 333 1.42 -10.73 -7.40
CA TYR A 333 1.54 -10.65 -5.94
C TYR A 333 2.72 -11.48 -5.41
N ASP A 334 3.68 -10.77 -4.83
CA ASP A 334 4.81 -11.22 -4.03
C ASP A 334 4.63 -10.69 -2.60
N ARG A 335 4.50 -11.62 -1.66
CA ARG A 335 4.24 -11.29 -0.27
C ARG A 335 5.42 -10.57 0.36
N ASP A 336 6.65 -10.98 0.07
CA ASP A 336 7.83 -10.47 0.78
C ASP A 336 8.06 -8.99 0.45
N ILE A 337 7.87 -8.61 -0.82
CA ILE A 337 7.94 -7.21 -1.26
C ILE A 337 6.79 -6.38 -0.65
N ILE A 338 5.58 -6.95 -0.59
CA ILE A 338 4.42 -6.25 -0.04
C ILE A 338 4.54 -6.05 1.47
N VAL A 339 5.14 -6.97 2.22
CA VAL A 339 5.30 -6.79 3.67
C VAL A 339 6.36 -5.74 4.00
N GLU A 340 7.37 -5.55 3.15
CA GLU A 340 8.51 -4.69 3.48
C GLU A 340 8.13 -3.21 3.62
N HIS A 341 7.13 -2.73 2.88
CA HIS A 341 6.77 -1.30 2.87
C HIS A 341 6.36 -0.77 4.24
N VAL A 342 5.67 -1.56 5.07
CA VAL A 342 5.28 -1.10 6.42
C VAL A 342 6.49 -1.00 7.34
N LYS A 343 7.51 -1.85 7.14
CA LYS A 343 8.75 -1.85 7.93
C LYS A 343 9.60 -0.63 7.56
N ILE A 344 9.82 -0.43 6.25
CA ILE A 344 10.53 0.72 5.72
C ILE A 344 9.82 2.01 6.15
N GLY A 345 8.50 2.09 5.96
CA GLY A 345 7.70 3.27 6.33
C GLY A 345 7.79 3.58 7.83
N TYR A 346 7.59 2.58 8.69
CA TYR A 346 7.73 2.73 10.14
C TYR A 346 9.12 3.24 10.54
N GLN A 347 10.17 2.57 10.08
CA GLN A 347 11.55 2.90 10.46
C GLN A 347 11.97 4.27 9.93
N ALA A 348 11.61 4.58 8.67
CA ALA A 348 11.92 5.85 8.06
C ALA A 348 11.25 7.01 8.82
N ILE A 349 9.96 6.88 9.14
CA ILE A 349 9.25 7.92 9.91
C ILE A 349 9.84 8.05 11.32
N MET A 350 10.05 6.94 12.03
CA MET A 350 10.49 6.95 13.43
C MET A 350 11.94 7.41 13.61
N ASN A 351 12.82 7.07 12.66
CA ASN A 351 14.26 7.31 12.79
C ASN A 351 14.76 8.50 11.98
N LYS A 352 14.23 8.69 10.76
CA LYS A 352 14.74 9.68 9.79
C LYS A 352 13.99 11.01 9.80
N THR A 353 12.88 11.11 10.52
CA THR A 353 12.05 12.33 10.54
C THR A 353 11.72 12.78 11.96
N ASN A 354 11.21 14.01 12.08
CA ASN A 354 10.65 14.56 13.31
C ASN A 354 9.11 14.54 13.31
N TYR A 355 8.50 13.63 12.54
CA TYR A 355 7.08 13.38 12.63
C TYR A 355 6.69 12.84 14.01
N PRO A 356 5.44 13.07 14.46
CA PRO A 356 4.96 12.48 15.70
C PRO A 356 4.98 10.95 15.60
N ARG A 357 5.29 10.26 16.71
CA ARG A 357 5.40 8.79 16.75
C ARG A 357 4.13 8.08 16.28
N GLN A 358 2.98 8.72 16.45
CA GLN A 358 1.67 8.30 15.94
C GLN A 358 1.71 8.03 14.43
N ALA A 359 2.36 8.90 13.64
CA ALA A 359 2.47 8.71 12.20
C ALA A 359 3.27 7.44 11.86
N GLY A 360 4.35 7.18 12.61
CA GLY A 360 5.13 5.95 12.49
C GLY A 360 4.30 4.71 12.84
N LEU A 361 3.56 4.74 13.96
CA LEU A 361 2.68 3.63 14.34
C LEU A 361 1.60 3.35 13.28
N ILE A 362 1.00 4.40 12.70
CA ILE A 362 0.00 4.25 11.64
C ILE A 362 0.63 3.58 10.40
N ALA A 363 1.77 4.08 9.93
CA ALA A 363 2.48 3.48 8.79
C ALA A 363 2.87 2.02 9.06
N GLY A 364 3.34 1.70 10.26
CA GLY A 364 3.76 0.34 10.59
C GLY A 364 2.65 -0.65 10.89
N TYR A 365 1.48 -0.19 11.38
CA TYR A 365 0.47 -1.07 12.00
C TYR A 365 -0.86 -1.14 11.22
N HIS A 366 -1.01 -0.46 10.09
CA HIS A 366 -2.28 -0.42 9.34
C HIS A 366 -2.64 -1.71 8.58
N HIS A 367 -1.79 -2.74 8.64
CA HIS A 367 -2.04 -4.09 8.08
C HIS A 367 -1.99 -5.19 9.15
N GLU A 368 -2.29 -4.87 10.42
CA GLU A 368 -2.14 -5.83 11.52
C GLU A 368 -3.25 -6.88 11.59
N TYR A 369 -4.47 -6.54 11.13
CA TYR A 369 -5.61 -7.46 11.04
C TYR A 369 -5.89 -8.26 12.31
N TYR A 370 -5.73 -7.63 13.49
CA TYR A 370 -5.88 -8.28 14.80
C TYR A 370 -5.06 -9.58 14.97
N GLY A 371 -3.94 -9.69 14.28
CA GLY A 371 -3.09 -10.87 14.33
C GLY A 371 -3.50 -12.00 13.37
N ASP A 372 -4.47 -11.79 12.48
CA ASP A 372 -4.80 -12.78 11.44
C ASP A 372 -3.56 -13.13 10.60
N PRO A 373 -3.36 -14.40 10.18
CA PRO A 373 -2.18 -14.82 9.43
C PRO A 373 -1.99 -14.09 8.09
N SER A 374 -3.03 -13.48 7.52
CA SER A 374 -2.92 -12.66 6.31
C SER A 374 -2.41 -11.23 6.56
N GLY A 375 -2.38 -10.76 7.81
CA GLY A 375 -1.81 -9.45 8.15
C GLY A 375 -0.27 -9.45 8.13
N TYR A 376 0.33 -8.27 8.21
CA TYR A 376 1.78 -8.11 8.08
C TYR A 376 2.35 -6.78 8.63
N GLY A 377 1.92 -6.30 9.80
CA GLY A 377 2.49 -5.09 10.41
C GLY A 377 3.74 -5.31 11.28
N TYR A 378 4.29 -4.21 11.79
CA TYR A 378 5.47 -4.20 12.66
C TYR A 378 5.16 -4.58 14.13
N PHE A 379 3.92 -4.37 14.59
CA PHE A 379 3.50 -4.67 15.96
C PHE A 379 3.43 -6.17 16.24
N ARG A 380 2.93 -6.98 15.30
CA ARG A 380 2.83 -8.45 15.50
C ARG A 380 4.18 -9.11 15.76
N GLU A 381 5.25 -8.64 15.12
CA GLU A 381 6.59 -9.20 15.32
C GLU A 381 7.07 -8.93 16.74
N TYR A 382 6.90 -7.70 17.22
CA TYR A 382 7.24 -7.33 18.59
C TYR A 382 6.35 -8.00 19.63
N LEU A 383 5.05 -8.07 19.38
CA LEU A 383 4.12 -8.76 20.29
C LEU A 383 4.47 -10.25 20.41
N ALA A 384 4.85 -10.91 19.31
CA ALA A 384 5.29 -12.29 19.33
C ALA A 384 6.58 -12.47 20.15
N GLN A 385 7.56 -11.58 19.99
CA GLN A 385 8.78 -11.57 20.80
C GLN A 385 8.48 -11.32 22.28
N TYR A 386 7.62 -10.36 22.60
CA TYR A 386 7.18 -10.06 23.95
C TYR A 386 6.49 -11.25 24.62
N ARG A 387 5.58 -11.94 23.91
CA ARG A 387 4.91 -13.16 24.40
C ARG A 387 5.87 -14.31 24.62
N LYS A 388 6.89 -14.45 23.78
CA LYS A 388 7.95 -15.46 23.96
C LYS A 388 8.77 -15.17 25.22
N ALA A 389 9.10 -13.89 25.48
CA ALA A 389 9.83 -13.48 26.67
C ALA A 389 8.97 -13.49 27.94
N ASN A 390 7.65 -13.29 27.81
CA ASN A 390 6.70 -13.21 28.92
C ASN A 390 5.48 -14.13 28.68
N PRO A 391 5.62 -15.46 28.83
CA PRO A 391 4.56 -16.41 28.46
C PRO A 391 3.25 -16.29 29.25
N LYS A 392 3.28 -15.61 30.40
CA LYS A 392 2.10 -15.36 31.25
C LYS A 392 1.45 -14.00 30.96
N ALA A 393 2.07 -13.15 30.14
CA ALA A 393 1.51 -11.85 29.83
C ALA A 393 0.26 -12.00 28.96
N THR A 394 -0.77 -11.25 29.31
CA THR A 394 -2.02 -11.19 28.57
C THR A 394 -2.31 -9.73 28.20
N GLN A 395 -2.99 -9.53 27.08
CA GLN A 395 -3.44 -8.21 26.65
C GLN A 395 -4.85 -8.02 27.15
N ASP A 396 -5.06 -7.12 28.10
CA ASP A 396 -6.38 -6.89 28.71
C ASP A 396 -7.32 -6.03 27.87
N TYR A 397 -6.78 -5.40 26.82
CA TYR A 397 -7.53 -4.50 25.95
C TYR A 397 -7.35 -4.85 24.47
N CYS A 398 -8.41 -4.67 23.67
CA CYS A 398 -8.30 -4.83 22.22
C CYS A 398 -7.67 -3.60 21.56
N MET A 399 -7.96 -2.40 22.05
CA MET A 399 -7.63 -1.15 21.37
C MET A 399 -7.28 -0.03 22.35
N THR A 400 -6.34 0.83 21.96
CA THR A 400 -5.96 2.06 22.68
C THR A 400 -5.88 3.26 21.73
N TYR A 401 -6.17 4.45 22.24
CA TYR A 401 -5.93 5.74 21.57
C TYR A 401 -4.52 6.29 21.83
N GLU A 402 -3.86 5.78 22.87
CA GLU A 402 -2.60 6.30 23.40
C GLU A 402 -1.40 5.44 22.96
N LEU A 403 -0.21 6.03 22.96
CA LEU A 403 1.03 5.38 22.53
C LEU A 403 1.52 4.37 23.58
N GLU A 404 1.47 4.72 24.85
CA GLU A 404 2.07 3.93 25.93
C GLU A 404 1.45 2.53 26.01
N PRO A 405 0.10 2.36 26.02
CA PRO A 405 -0.49 1.03 26.15
C PRO A 405 -0.23 0.10 24.96
N ILE A 406 0.03 0.65 23.76
CA ILE A 406 0.41 -0.17 22.60
C ILE A 406 1.90 -0.53 22.64
N LEU A 407 2.77 0.38 23.09
CA LEU A 407 4.20 0.13 23.24
C LEU A 407 4.53 -0.81 24.40
N ASP A 408 3.71 -0.79 25.46
CA ASP A 408 3.81 -1.66 26.63
C ASP A 408 3.05 -2.98 26.46
N TYR A 409 2.50 -3.25 25.26
CA TYR A 409 1.75 -4.47 24.94
C TYR A 409 0.55 -4.73 25.85
N GLN A 410 -0.11 -3.68 26.34
CA GLN A 410 -1.36 -3.77 27.11
C GLN A 410 -2.59 -3.88 26.20
N ALA A 411 -2.50 -3.32 24.99
CA ALA A 411 -3.54 -3.36 23.97
C ALA A 411 -3.11 -4.14 22.72
N LEU A 412 -4.07 -4.75 22.01
CA LEU A 412 -3.82 -5.50 20.77
C LEU A 412 -3.74 -4.62 19.51
N ALA A 413 -4.23 -3.38 19.57
CA ALA A 413 -4.29 -2.50 18.42
C ALA A 413 -4.26 -1.02 18.79
N TYR A 414 -3.74 -0.22 17.86
CA TYR A 414 -3.74 1.24 17.95
C TYR A 414 -4.91 1.81 17.16
N PHE A 415 -5.78 2.60 17.81
CA PHE A 415 -7.04 3.09 17.24
C PHE A 415 -6.86 3.79 15.88
N PRO A 416 -5.94 4.75 15.72
CA PRO A 416 -5.75 5.42 14.43
C PRO A 416 -5.34 4.48 13.30
N ALA A 417 -4.51 3.47 13.59
CA ALA A 417 -4.12 2.46 12.61
C ALA A 417 -5.33 1.59 12.20
N LYS A 418 -6.22 1.26 13.13
CA LYS A 418 -7.46 0.50 12.84
C LYS A 418 -8.49 1.29 12.05
N VAL A 419 -8.57 2.60 12.27
CA VAL A 419 -9.35 3.50 11.41
C VAL A 419 -8.80 3.47 9.99
N LEU A 420 -7.48 3.64 9.84
CA LEU A 420 -6.83 3.61 8.53
C LEU A 420 -6.98 2.27 7.83
N GLU A 421 -6.81 1.15 8.54
CA GLU A 421 -6.92 -0.22 8.01
C GLU A 421 -8.27 -0.45 7.30
N ILE A 422 -9.37 0.06 7.86
CA ILE A 422 -10.71 -0.04 7.23
C ILE A 422 -10.77 0.78 5.94
N VAL A 423 -10.27 2.02 5.99
CA VAL A 423 -10.30 2.94 4.84
C VAL A 423 -9.41 2.45 3.71
N ASP A 424 -8.22 1.97 4.04
CA ASP A 424 -7.23 1.39 3.12
C ASP A 424 -7.78 0.17 2.36
N ILE A 425 -8.41 -0.77 3.10
CA ILE A 425 -9.06 -1.93 2.48
C ILE A 425 -10.19 -1.49 1.55
N TYR A 426 -11.06 -0.58 2.01
CA TYR A 426 -12.20 -0.12 1.22
C TYR A 426 -11.74 0.57 -0.07
N ASP A 427 -10.74 1.45 0.02
CA ASP A 427 -10.16 2.11 -1.15
C ASP A 427 -9.58 1.07 -2.12
N SER A 428 -8.78 0.12 -1.62
CA SER A 428 -8.20 -0.96 -2.42
C SER A 428 -9.23 -1.85 -3.13
N LEU A 429 -10.42 -2.02 -2.56
CA LEU A 429 -11.51 -2.82 -3.15
C LEU A 429 -12.32 -2.04 -4.20
N THR A 430 -12.40 -0.72 -4.04
CA THR A 430 -13.20 0.16 -4.90
C THR A 430 -12.36 0.94 -5.93
N ASP A 431 -11.03 0.77 -5.90
CA ASP A 431 -10.10 1.46 -6.80
C ASP A 431 -10.36 1.12 -8.28
N PRO A 432 -10.81 2.09 -9.11
CA PRO A 432 -11.11 1.85 -10.51
C PRO A 432 -9.88 1.56 -11.37
N LEU A 433 -8.68 1.87 -10.87
CA LEU A 433 -7.42 1.74 -11.61
C LEU A 433 -6.67 0.44 -11.26
N ARG A 434 -7.31 -0.43 -10.46
CA ARG A 434 -6.74 -1.73 -10.10
C ARG A 434 -6.66 -2.65 -11.32
N ARG A 435 -5.43 -2.87 -11.81
CA ARG A 435 -5.19 -3.56 -13.09
C ARG A 435 -5.55 -5.05 -13.13
N TYR A 436 -5.53 -5.75 -12.00
CA TYR A 436 -5.69 -7.22 -11.95
C TYR A 436 -7.05 -7.70 -11.45
N ARG A 437 -7.91 -6.79 -10.99
CA ARG A 437 -9.25 -7.12 -10.47
C ARG A 437 -10.17 -5.95 -10.73
N LYS A 438 -11.35 -6.25 -11.28
CA LYS A 438 -12.40 -5.24 -11.45
C LYS A 438 -12.73 -4.59 -10.09
N PRO A 439 -12.83 -3.26 -10.01
CA PRO A 439 -13.32 -2.58 -8.80
C PRO A 439 -14.69 -3.14 -8.40
N LEU A 440 -14.89 -3.28 -7.10
CA LEU A 440 -16.21 -3.56 -6.55
C LEU A 440 -17.01 -2.26 -6.47
N GLU A 441 -18.32 -2.37 -6.65
CA GLU A 441 -19.21 -1.24 -6.32
C GLU A 441 -19.18 -0.99 -4.79
N PRO A 442 -19.44 0.25 -4.32
CA PRO A 442 -19.37 0.60 -2.90
C PRO A 442 -20.08 -0.37 -1.95
N LEU A 443 -21.32 -0.77 -2.28
CA LEU A 443 -22.10 -1.71 -1.47
C LEU A 443 -21.52 -3.13 -1.52
N GLU A 444 -21.06 -3.58 -2.69
CA GLU A 444 -20.40 -4.89 -2.84
C GLU A 444 -19.10 -4.95 -2.04
N ALA A 445 -18.34 -3.85 -1.98
CA ALA A 445 -17.13 -3.75 -1.17
C ALA A 445 -17.46 -3.85 0.33
N VAL A 446 -18.52 -3.18 0.79
CA VAL A 446 -18.99 -3.28 2.18
C VAL A 446 -19.42 -4.71 2.53
N ASP A 447 -20.19 -5.36 1.67
CA ASP A 447 -20.63 -6.74 1.90
C ASP A 447 -19.45 -7.71 1.91
N PHE A 448 -18.50 -7.53 0.99
CA PHE A 448 -17.26 -8.31 0.95
C PHE A 448 -16.43 -8.12 2.24
N MET A 449 -16.25 -6.88 2.70
CA MET A 449 -15.53 -6.59 3.95
C MET A 449 -16.24 -7.19 5.17
N ARG A 450 -17.57 -7.07 5.25
CA ARG A 450 -18.37 -7.65 6.35
C ARG A 450 -18.15 -9.16 6.43
N LYS A 451 -18.28 -9.84 5.31
CA LYS A 451 -18.13 -11.29 5.23
C LYS A 451 -16.69 -11.72 5.53
N GLU A 452 -15.72 -11.21 4.78
CA GLU A 452 -14.35 -11.75 4.74
C GLU A 452 -13.42 -11.19 5.84
N PHE A 453 -13.71 -9.99 6.37
CA PHE A 453 -12.87 -9.28 7.35
C PHE A 453 -13.51 -9.14 8.73
N VAL A 454 -14.79 -9.51 8.91
CA VAL A 454 -15.46 -9.50 10.22
C VAL A 454 -16.06 -10.86 10.57
N GLU A 455 -16.92 -11.42 9.71
CA GLU A 455 -17.74 -12.59 10.05
C GLU A 455 -16.99 -13.93 9.92
N GLU A 456 -16.34 -14.18 8.78
CA GLU A 456 -15.57 -15.42 8.57
C GLU A 456 -14.23 -15.37 9.31
N LYS A 457 -13.58 -14.21 9.29
CA LYS A 457 -12.32 -13.96 9.99
C LYS A 457 -12.36 -12.56 10.58
N LEU A 458 -12.06 -12.44 11.87
CA LEU A 458 -11.97 -11.14 12.52
C LEU A 458 -10.62 -10.48 12.22
N LYS A 459 -10.60 -9.66 11.18
CA LYS A 459 -9.42 -8.89 10.73
C LYS A 459 -9.56 -7.42 11.13
N ILE A 460 -10.67 -6.79 10.77
CA ILE A 460 -10.96 -5.39 11.09
C ILE A 460 -11.84 -5.27 12.34
N ASP A 461 -11.88 -4.09 12.95
CA ASP A 461 -12.71 -3.86 14.14
C ASP A 461 -14.21 -3.78 13.78
N PRO A 462 -15.09 -4.63 14.37
CA PRO A 462 -16.51 -4.66 14.03
C PRO A 462 -17.26 -3.37 14.38
N ILE A 463 -16.87 -2.71 15.48
CA ILE A 463 -17.53 -1.47 15.92
C ILE A 463 -17.13 -0.32 14.97
N LEU A 464 -15.85 -0.16 14.68
CA LEU A 464 -15.37 0.84 13.74
C LEU A 464 -15.87 0.58 12.32
N PHE A 465 -15.96 -0.67 11.90
CA PHE A 465 -16.50 -1.03 10.59
C PHE A 465 -18.00 -0.67 10.47
N ASP A 466 -18.81 -0.94 11.48
CA ASP A 466 -20.22 -0.53 11.46
C ASP A 466 -20.40 1.00 11.51
N LEU A 467 -19.48 1.73 12.13
CA LEU A 467 -19.44 3.20 12.05
C LEU A 467 -19.04 3.68 10.66
N PHE A 468 -18.09 3.00 10.01
CA PHE A 468 -17.68 3.29 8.65
C PHE A 468 -18.82 3.04 7.65
N VAL A 469 -19.60 1.97 7.84
CA VAL A 469 -20.79 1.72 7.01
C VAL A 469 -21.83 2.84 7.18
N GLN A 470 -22.11 3.28 8.41
CA GLN A 470 -23.01 4.43 8.64
C GLN A 470 -22.48 5.73 8.01
N PHE A 471 -21.16 5.94 8.05
CA PHE A 471 -20.51 7.05 7.36
C PHE A 471 -20.75 6.99 5.85
N LEU A 472 -20.57 5.82 5.23
CA LEU A 472 -20.85 5.62 3.80
C LEU A 472 -22.34 5.75 3.48
N GLU A 473 -23.24 5.26 4.32
CA GLU A 473 -24.69 5.37 4.12
C GLU A 473 -25.16 6.83 4.10
N ARG A 474 -24.64 7.69 5.00
CA ARG A 474 -24.93 9.13 4.94
C ARG A 474 -24.38 9.80 3.69
N ARG A 475 -23.27 9.27 3.16
CA ARG A 475 -22.65 9.77 1.93
C ARG A 475 -23.40 9.35 0.67
N PHE A 476 -23.94 8.14 0.64
CA PHE A 476 -24.66 7.57 -0.50
C PHE A 476 -26.19 7.67 -0.37
N ALA A 477 -26.70 8.29 0.70
CA ALA A 477 -28.11 8.62 0.81
C ALA A 477 -28.47 9.65 -0.28
N PRO A 478 -29.55 9.40 -1.06
CA PRO A 478 -29.96 10.24 -2.17
C PRO A 478 -30.41 11.64 -1.76
#